data_AF-A0A540WGA4-F1
#
_entry.id   AF-A0A540WGA4-F1
#
_cell.length_a   1.000
_cell.length_b   1.000
_cell.length_c   1.000
_cell.angle_alpha   90.00
_cell.angle_beta   90.00
_cell.angle_gamma   90.00
#
_symmetry.space_group_name_H-M   'P 1'
#
loop_
_entity.id
_entity.type
_entity.pdbx_description
1 polymer ?
#
loop_
_entity_poly.entity_id
_entity_poly.type
_entity_poly.pdbx_seq_one_letter_code
_entity_poly.pdbx_strand_id
1 'polypeptide(L)'
;MRHPRPHPTPRPGVPGHRGHRRRRTVAVLALTAALAVPFAGQAAQATTGPALTDSSTAGRTGTTGAPCTAAQRQAAFAADRARVLGWLGNSTTINNWPELIEFGTKGWTGLVHGFMSQQGLGVTIIRPKSPMSATNVLIPVAGTPAALPDNMPDALWYAPDPRATNPADPHNPSFPYHLAGWSYSADYNLAQYPVDRGPACLTRDDWLVHERGIHDAATLGFIPEPPAEEFKGQDPGNAPIDPWELFQHPGVTHNRLWMTDLWLGANGSVASSFTDPYESIQGVDPHYGSWYFKPPAAP
;
A
#
# COMPACT_ATOMS: atom_id res chain seq x y z
N MET A 1 -54.41 -10.41 27.82
CA MET A 1 -54.05 -9.18 28.55
C MET A 1 -53.35 -9.57 29.85
N ARG A 2 -52.02 -9.40 29.90
CA ARG A 2 -51.20 -9.56 31.11
C ARG A 2 -50.28 -8.35 31.18
N HIS A 3 -50.38 -7.61 32.28
CA HIS A 3 -49.60 -6.40 32.55
C HIS A 3 -48.11 -6.71 32.72
N PRO A 4 -47.20 -5.85 32.23
CA PRO A 4 -45.78 -5.96 32.51
C PRO A 4 -45.45 -5.52 33.95
N ARG A 5 -44.53 -6.26 34.58
CA ARG A 5 -44.01 -5.98 35.93
C ARG A 5 -43.09 -4.76 35.92
N PRO A 6 -43.08 -3.92 36.97
CA PRO A 6 -42.22 -2.74 37.05
C PRO A 6 -40.78 -3.08 37.43
N HIS A 7 -39.83 -2.32 36.88
CA HIS A 7 -38.41 -2.32 37.26
C HIS A 7 -38.20 -1.82 38.70
N PRO A 8 -37.22 -2.39 39.45
CA PRO A 8 -36.85 -1.86 40.75
C PRO A 8 -35.88 -0.68 40.63
N THR A 9 -36.22 0.41 41.30
CA THR A 9 -35.35 1.57 41.54
C THR A 9 -34.23 1.25 42.55
N PRO A 10 -33.01 1.77 42.36
CA PRO A 10 -31.92 1.59 43.33
C PRO A 10 -32.07 2.50 44.55
N ARG A 11 -31.78 1.94 45.74
CA ARG A 11 -31.70 2.66 47.02
C ARG A 11 -30.34 3.36 47.19
N PRO A 12 -30.28 4.54 47.85
CA PRO A 12 -29.04 5.21 48.22
C PRO A 12 -28.63 4.92 49.68
N GLY A 13 -27.31 5.01 49.94
CA GLY A 13 -26.70 5.13 51.27
C GLY A 13 -25.88 3.92 51.74
N VAL A 14 -24.76 4.00 52.46
CA VAL A 14 -23.99 5.06 53.18
C VAL A 14 -22.60 4.41 53.51
N PRO A 15 -21.52 5.17 53.83
CA PRO A 15 -20.14 4.73 53.69
C PRO A 15 -19.55 4.08 54.95
N GLY A 16 -18.56 3.20 54.75
CA GLY A 16 -17.83 2.49 55.82
C GLY A 16 -16.33 2.42 55.52
N HIS A 17 -15.55 2.89 56.48
CA HIS A 17 -14.14 3.27 56.41
C HIS A 17 -13.13 2.11 56.55
N ARG A 18 -11.94 2.36 55.96
CA ARG A 18 -10.57 1.98 56.36
C ARG A 18 -10.06 0.57 56.08
N GLY A 19 -8.95 0.51 55.34
CA GLY A 19 -7.96 -0.55 55.51
C GLY A 19 -6.91 -0.67 54.42
N HIS A 20 -5.73 -0.10 54.67
CA HIS A 20 -4.43 -0.51 54.13
C HIS A 20 -3.98 -0.10 52.71
N ARG A 21 -3.14 0.96 52.73
CA ARG A 21 -1.76 0.99 52.21
C ARG A 21 -1.48 0.19 50.93
N ARG A 22 -1.25 0.93 49.84
CA ARG A 22 0.02 0.92 49.09
C ARG A 22 0.05 2.14 48.17
N ARG A 23 0.86 3.14 48.55
CA ARG A 23 1.25 4.24 47.66
C ARG A 23 2.07 3.62 46.53
N ARG A 24 1.55 3.64 45.30
CA ARG A 24 2.37 3.57 44.09
C ARG A 24 2.29 4.95 43.44
N THR A 25 3.37 5.67 43.62
CA THR A 25 3.68 6.94 42.96
C THR A 25 3.66 6.69 41.45
N VAL A 26 2.74 7.35 40.74
CA VAL A 26 2.79 7.44 39.28
C VAL A 26 3.83 8.52 38.97
N ALA A 27 4.99 8.09 38.45
CA ALA A 27 5.97 9.00 37.89
C ALA A 27 5.49 9.42 36.51
N VAL A 28 5.05 10.67 36.40
CA VAL A 28 4.89 11.38 35.13
C VAL A 28 6.30 11.72 34.65
N LEU A 29 6.81 10.97 33.68
CA LEU A 29 8.06 11.29 32.99
C LEU A 29 7.72 12.17 31.79
N ALA A 30 7.84 13.48 32.00
CA ALA A 30 7.97 14.46 30.93
C ALA A 30 9.35 14.25 30.27
N LEU A 31 9.37 13.83 29.01
CA LEU A 31 10.59 13.80 28.21
C LEU A 31 10.63 15.04 27.31
N THR A 32 11.08 16.14 27.88
CA THR A 32 11.68 17.24 27.12
C THR A 32 13.18 16.99 27.04
N ALA A 33 13.66 16.59 25.87
CA ALA A 33 15.08 16.64 25.53
C ALA A 33 15.21 17.19 24.11
N ALA A 34 15.38 18.51 24.03
CA ALA A 34 15.91 19.18 22.86
C ALA A 34 17.40 18.80 22.73
N LEU A 35 17.75 18.05 21.70
CA LEU A 35 19.13 17.88 21.27
C LEU A 35 19.33 18.70 20.00
N ALA A 36 19.91 19.89 20.19
CA ALA A 36 20.58 20.62 19.13
C ALA A 36 21.80 19.79 18.70
N VAL A 37 21.80 19.29 17.47
CA VAL A 37 22.97 18.66 16.85
C VAL A 37 23.70 19.75 16.06
N PRO A 38 24.98 20.03 16.35
CA PRO A 38 25.77 20.95 15.54
C PRO A 38 26.10 20.30 14.18
N PHE A 39 25.79 21.01 13.10
CA PHE A 39 26.29 20.72 11.76
C PHE A 39 27.82 20.91 11.75
N ALA A 40 28.56 19.81 11.76
CA ALA A 40 29.96 19.78 11.36
C ALA A 40 30.03 19.20 9.94
N GLY A 41 30.32 20.07 8.97
CA GLY A 41 30.62 19.65 7.61
C GLY A 41 31.93 18.88 7.57
N GLN A 42 31.88 17.64 7.09
CA GLN A 42 33.06 16.93 6.60
C GLN A 42 32.81 16.55 5.14
N ALA A 43 33.56 17.22 4.26
CA ALA A 43 33.78 16.77 2.91
C ALA A 43 34.59 15.47 2.96
N ALA A 44 33.98 14.36 2.56
CA ALA A 44 34.67 13.10 2.37
C ALA A 44 34.91 12.87 0.87
N GLN A 45 36.18 12.63 0.57
CA GLN A 45 36.78 12.45 -0.74
C GLN A 45 36.16 11.27 -1.50
N ALA A 46 35.96 11.47 -2.80
CA ALA A 46 35.61 10.42 -3.75
C ALA A 46 36.76 9.41 -3.85
N THR A 47 36.56 8.20 -3.34
CA THR A 47 37.34 7.02 -3.68
C THR A 47 36.60 6.25 -4.77
N THR A 48 37.22 6.22 -5.95
CA THR A 48 36.82 5.45 -7.12
C THR A 48 36.92 3.95 -6.83
N GLY A 49 35.77 3.32 -6.56
CA GLY A 49 35.59 1.86 -6.60
C GLY A 49 35.15 1.39 -7.99
N PRO A 50 35.41 0.12 -8.35
CA PRO A 50 35.43 -0.33 -9.74
C PRO A 50 34.05 -0.39 -10.38
N ALA A 51 34.03 -0.04 -11.67
CA ALA A 51 32.87 -0.05 -12.56
C ALA A 51 32.11 -1.37 -12.50
N LEU A 52 30.84 -1.30 -12.11
CA LEU A 52 29.88 -2.38 -12.38
C LEU A 52 29.64 -2.39 -13.88
N THR A 53 29.97 -3.52 -14.50
CA THR A 53 29.75 -3.80 -15.90
C THR A 53 28.27 -3.67 -16.23
N ASP A 54 27.97 -2.69 -17.09
CA ASP A 54 26.71 -2.51 -17.80
C ASP A 54 26.28 -3.83 -18.44
N SER A 55 25.40 -4.56 -17.77
CA SER A 55 24.51 -5.49 -18.46
C SER A 55 23.36 -4.65 -18.99
N SER A 56 23.58 -4.15 -20.21
CA SER A 56 22.67 -3.38 -21.04
C SER A 56 21.20 -3.60 -20.71
N THR A 57 20.59 -2.62 -20.05
CA THR A 57 19.18 -2.27 -20.19
C THR A 57 18.94 -1.88 -21.64
N ALA A 58 18.77 -2.88 -22.50
CA ALA A 58 18.11 -2.66 -23.78
C ALA A 58 16.68 -2.21 -23.46
N GLY A 59 16.40 -0.93 -23.67
CA GLY A 59 15.04 -0.41 -23.60
C GLY A 59 14.15 -1.27 -24.47
N ARG A 60 13.18 -1.96 -23.86
CA ARG A 60 12.15 -2.68 -24.59
C ARG A 60 11.24 -1.63 -25.23
N THR A 61 11.68 -1.14 -26.38
CA THR A 61 10.77 -0.58 -27.36
C THR A 61 9.71 -1.63 -27.64
N GLY A 62 8.43 -1.24 -27.55
CA GLY A 62 7.27 -2.07 -27.81
C GLY A 62 7.35 -2.66 -29.21
N THR A 63 8.04 -3.78 -29.33
CA THR A 63 8.02 -4.62 -30.50
C THR A 63 6.95 -5.66 -30.25
N THR A 64 6.06 -5.77 -31.23
CA THR A 64 5.05 -6.81 -31.42
C THR A 64 5.72 -8.18 -31.57
N GLY A 65 6.49 -8.60 -30.55
CA GLY A 65 6.95 -9.96 -30.42
C GLY A 65 5.75 -10.89 -30.28
N ALA A 66 5.90 -12.13 -30.70
CA ALA A 66 4.87 -13.14 -30.47
C ALA A 66 4.46 -13.11 -28.99
N PRO A 67 3.15 -13.14 -28.69
CA PRO A 67 2.69 -13.14 -27.31
C PRO A 67 3.35 -14.31 -26.57
N CYS A 68 3.76 -14.08 -25.33
CA CYS A 68 4.36 -15.14 -24.53
C CYS A 68 3.41 -16.34 -24.48
N THR A 69 3.97 -17.54 -24.64
CA THR A 69 3.25 -18.77 -24.33
C THR A 69 2.87 -18.79 -22.84
N ALA A 70 1.86 -19.58 -22.48
CA ALA A 70 1.48 -19.78 -21.08
C ALA A 70 2.67 -20.22 -20.20
N ALA A 71 3.53 -21.10 -20.73
CA ALA A 71 4.72 -21.57 -20.02
C ALA A 71 5.75 -20.44 -19.80
N GLN A 72 6.01 -19.60 -20.80
CA GLN A 72 6.91 -18.43 -20.65
C GLN A 72 6.36 -17.44 -19.63
N ARG A 73 5.06 -17.20 -19.64
CA ARG A 73 4.40 -16.32 -18.67
C ARG A 73 4.51 -16.87 -17.24
N GLN A 74 4.21 -18.14 -17.03
CA GLN A 74 4.37 -18.79 -15.74
C GLN A 74 5.81 -18.74 -15.24
N ALA A 75 6.78 -18.97 -16.12
CA ALA A 75 8.20 -18.87 -15.78
C ALA A 75 8.60 -17.44 -15.38
N ALA A 76 8.11 -16.42 -16.10
CA ALA A 76 8.37 -15.02 -15.76
C ALA A 76 7.77 -14.63 -14.41
N PHE A 77 6.55 -15.07 -14.12
CA PHE A 77 5.87 -14.81 -12.84
C PHE A 77 6.54 -15.56 -11.68
N ALA A 78 7.01 -16.79 -11.91
CA ALA A 78 7.79 -17.54 -10.93
C ALA A 78 9.14 -16.88 -10.62
N ALA A 79 9.83 -16.36 -11.65
CA ALA A 79 11.07 -15.62 -11.47
C ALA A 79 10.85 -14.31 -10.69
N ASP A 80 9.73 -13.63 -10.95
CA ASP A 80 9.31 -12.45 -10.21
C ASP A 80 9.07 -12.74 -8.74
N ARG A 81 8.27 -13.76 -8.46
CA ARG A 81 8.03 -14.27 -7.10
C ARG A 81 9.33 -14.56 -6.39
N ALA A 82 10.24 -15.32 -7.01
CA ALA A 82 11.51 -15.67 -6.39
C ALA A 82 12.34 -14.42 -6.04
N ARG A 83 12.34 -13.41 -6.91
CA ARG A 83 13.03 -12.13 -6.68
C ARG A 83 12.41 -11.36 -5.50
N VAL A 84 11.09 -11.18 -5.50
CA VAL A 84 10.38 -10.43 -4.46
C VAL A 84 10.50 -11.13 -3.11
N LEU A 85 10.22 -12.43 -3.05
CA LEU A 85 10.31 -13.20 -1.80
C LEU A 85 11.75 -13.30 -1.29
N GLY A 86 12.74 -13.41 -2.19
CA GLY A 86 14.15 -13.38 -1.82
C GLY A 86 14.56 -12.07 -1.15
N TRP A 87 13.98 -10.94 -1.57
CA TRP A 87 14.21 -9.64 -0.96
C TRP A 87 13.47 -9.44 0.37
N LEU A 88 12.21 -9.89 0.44
CA LEU A 88 11.40 -9.78 1.66
C LEU A 88 11.95 -10.67 2.79
N GLY A 89 12.45 -11.86 2.44
CA GLY A 89 12.93 -12.85 3.41
C GLY A 89 11.82 -13.21 4.39
N ASN A 90 12.05 -12.95 5.68
CA ASN A 90 11.09 -13.25 6.74
C ASN A 90 9.90 -12.28 6.80
N SER A 91 9.95 -11.16 6.07
CA SER A 91 8.86 -10.16 6.04
C SER A 91 7.70 -10.57 5.13
N THR A 92 7.46 -11.87 4.93
CA THR A 92 6.24 -12.36 4.27
C THR A 92 5.05 -12.43 5.22
N THR A 93 5.28 -12.25 6.52
CA THR A 93 4.27 -12.08 7.55
C THR A 93 4.65 -10.87 8.41
N ILE A 94 3.64 -10.12 8.86
CA ILE A 94 3.76 -8.99 9.76
C ILE A 94 2.96 -9.32 11.01
N ASN A 95 3.63 -9.72 12.07
CA ASN A 95 2.99 -10.19 13.30
C ASN A 95 2.73 -9.06 14.30
N ASN A 96 3.38 -7.91 14.13
CA ASN A 96 3.39 -6.84 15.12
C ASN A 96 3.96 -5.53 14.54
N TRP A 97 3.90 -4.48 15.36
CA TRP A 97 4.44 -3.15 15.05
C TRP A 97 5.94 -3.13 14.74
N PRO A 98 6.84 -3.75 15.54
CA PRO A 98 8.26 -3.84 15.19
C PRO A 98 8.53 -4.38 13.78
N GLU A 99 7.83 -5.44 13.38
CA GLU A 99 7.98 -6.03 12.03
C GLU A 99 7.45 -5.09 10.94
N LEU A 100 6.36 -4.36 11.19
CA LEU A 100 5.88 -3.33 10.26
C LEU A 100 6.90 -2.21 10.08
N ILE A 101 7.53 -1.77 11.17
CA ILE A 101 8.58 -0.74 11.17
C ILE A 101 9.81 -1.20 10.37
N GLU A 102 10.13 -2.50 10.37
CA GLU A 102 11.24 -3.05 9.60
C GLU A 102 11.11 -2.82 8.09
N PHE A 103 9.89 -2.77 7.53
CA PHE A 103 9.67 -2.43 6.11
C PHE A 103 10.23 -1.07 5.73
N GLY A 104 10.15 -0.12 6.66
CA GLY A 104 10.72 1.20 6.50
C GLY A 104 12.21 1.16 6.19
N THR A 105 12.94 0.26 6.87
CA THR A 105 14.38 0.05 6.62
C THR A 105 14.66 -0.59 5.26
N LYS A 106 13.70 -1.34 4.71
CA LYS A 106 13.78 -1.99 3.40
C LYS A 106 13.34 -1.08 2.25
N GLY A 107 12.92 0.16 2.52
CA GLY A 107 12.54 1.16 1.50
C GLY A 107 11.04 1.24 1.18
N TRP A 108 10.19 0.42 1.83
CA TRP A 108 8.74 0.55 1.77
C TRP A 108 8.25 1.30 3.01
N THR A 109 7.90 2.57 2.85
CA THR A 109 7.71 3.50 3.97
C THR A 109 6.31 4.10 4.06
N GLY A 110 5.45 3.93 3.05
CA GLY A 110 4.11 4.53 3.05
C GLY A 110 3.01 3.52 3.39
N LEU A 111 2.09 3.92 4.27
CA LEU A 111 0.87 3.18 4.59
C LEU A 111 -0.36 3.96 4.08
N VAL A 112 -0.78 3.69 2.83
CA VAL A 112 -1.73 4.56 2.10
C VAL A 112 -3.21 4.34 2.43
N HIS A 113 -3.54 3.26 3.14
CA HIS A 113 -4.92 2.92 3.55
C HIS A 113 -5.02 2.48 5.02
N GLY A 114 -4.05 2.88 5.85
CA GLY A 114 -3.96 2.42 7.23
C GLY A 114 -3.92 0.89 7.33
N PHE A 115 -4.76 0.35 8.21
CA PHE A 115 -4.91 -1.08 8.48
C PHE A 115 -6.19 -1.70 7.93
N MET A 116 -6.89 -0.95 7.08
CA MET A 116 -8.19 -1.33 6.61
C MET A 116 -8.09 -2.50 5.64
N SER A 117 -8.75 -3.59 6.01
CA SER A 117 -9.00 -4.70 5.10
C SER A 117 -10.06 -4.33 4.08
N GLN A 118 -9.62 -3.86 2.92
CA GLN A 118 -10.49 -3.79 1.77
C GLN A 118 -10.64 -5.21 1.23
N GLN A 119 -11.72 -5.84 1.71
CA GLN A 119 -12.16 -7.20 1.42
C GLN A 119 -11.04 -8.24 1.29
N GLY A 120 -10.35 -8.49 2.41
CA GLY A 120 -9.30 -9.50 2.49
C GLY A 120 -7.89 -8.97 2.23
N LEU A 121 -7.73 -7.72 1.77
CA LEU A 121 -6.43 -7.02 1.69
C LEU A 121 -6.30 -6.06 2.86
N GLY A 122 -5.55 -6.43 3.90
CA GLY A 122 -5.43 -5.72 5.18
C GLY A 122 -4.53 -4.48 5.17
N VAL A 123 -3.31 -4.61 4.63
CA VAL A 123 -2.31 -3.54 4.67
C VAL A 123 -1.62 -3.42 3.32
N THR A 124 -1.57 -2.18 2.81
CA THR A 124 -0.82 -1.81 1.61
C THR A 124 0.40 -0.98 2.01
N ILE A 125 1.59 -1.51 1.74
CA ILE A 125 2.85 -0.81 2.01
C ILE A 125 3.48 -0.39 0.69
N ILE A 126 3.69 0.91 0.52
CA ILE A 126 4.21 1.47 -0.74
C ILE A 126 5.66 1.92 -0.62
N ARG A 127 6.38 1.82 -1.74
CA ARG A 127 7.67 2.47 -1.97
C ARG A 127 7.39 3.91 -2.44
N PRO A 128 7.86 4.94 -1.72
CA PRO A 128 7.75 6.30 -2.22
C PRO A 128 8.69 6.51 -3.42
N LYS A 129 8.16 6.97 -4.56
CA LYS A 129 8.93 7.22 -5.80
C LYS A 129 9.27 8.70 -6.06
N SER A 130 8.74 9.64 -5.30
CA SER A 130 8.85 11.10 -5.51
C SER A 130 8.33 11.83 -4.26
N PRO A 131 8.66 13.11 -3.99
CA PRO A 131 8.13 13.90 -2.86
C PRO A 131 6.60 14.02 -2.74
N MET A 132 5.81 13.38 -3.62
CA MET A 132 4.42 13.00 -3.33
C MET A 132 4.25 12.24 -2.00
N SER A 133 5.34 11.73 -1.41
CA SER A 133 5.35 10.94 -0.18
C SER A 133 5.52 11.70 1.13
N ALA A 134 5.55 13.03 1.15
CA ALA A 134 5.73 13.79 2.40
C ALA A 134 4.50 13.78 3.33
N THR A 135 3.37 13.21 2.89
CA THR A 135 2.07 13.24 3.61
C THR A 135 1.40 11.87 3.75
N ASN A 136 2.07 10.78 3.41
CA ASN A 136 1.60 9.44 3.79
C ASN A 136 1.56 9.30 5.32
N VAL A 137 0.73 8.40 5.84
CA VAL A 137 1.05 7.80 7.15
C VAL A 137 2.37 7.07 6.95
N LEU A 138 3.46 7.76 7.30
CA LEU A 138 4.80 7.20 7.19
C LEU A 138 4.92 6.12 8.25
N ILE A 139 5.33 4.92 7.82
CA ILE A 139 5.89 3.95 8.75
C ILE A 139 7.06 4.65 9.43
N PRO A 140 7.08 4.79 10.77
CA PRO A 140 8.18 5.43 11.44
C PRO A 140 9.47 4.67 11.12
N VAL A 141 10.39 5.30 10.41
CA VAL A 141 11.69 4.70 10.08
C VAL A 141 12.76 5.31 10.98
N ALA A 142 13.48 4.47 11.70
CA ALA A 142 14.73 4.89 12.32
C ALA A 142 15.83 4.92 11.25
N GLY A 143 16.30 6.11 10.90
CA GLY A 143 17.38 6.31 9.92
C GLY A 143 16.90 6.46 8.47
N THR A 144 17.84 6.37 7.53
CA THR A 144 17.58 6.54 6.09
C THR A 144 17.03 5.23 5.50
N PRO A 145 15.86 5.23 4.84
CA PRO A 145 15.34 4.05 4.14
C PRO A 145 16.33 3.52 3.10
N ALA A 146 16.42 2.21 2.94
CA ALA A 146 17.21 1.62 1.86
C ALA A 146 16.69 2.06 0.49
N ALA A 147 17.60 2.32 -0.44
CA ALA A 147 17.24 2.48 -1.85
C ALA A 147 16.82 1.12 -2.41
N LEU A 148 15.57 1.00 -2.85
CA LEU A 148 15.08 -0.19 -3.52
C LEU A 148 15.53 -0.19 -4.98
N PRO A 149 15.99 -1.35 -5.52
CA PRO A 149 16.20 -1.50 -6.96
C PRO A 149 14.96 -1.11 -7.77
N ASP A 150 15.13 -0.56 -8.97
CA ASP A 150 14.02 -0.07 -9.81
C ASP A 150 13.08 -1.16 -10.33
N ASN A 151 13.48 -2.42 -10.23
CA ASN A 151 12.69 -3.59 -10.58
C ASN A 151 11.95 -4.24 -9.40
N MET A 152 11.99 -3.62 -8.21
CA MET A 152 11.18 -4.04 -7.06
C MET A 152 9.75 -3.51 -7.16
N PRO A 153 8.78 -4.20 -6.54
CA PRO A 153 7.39 -3.76 -6.53
C PRO A 153 7.20 -2.40 -5.85
N ASP A 154 6.17 -1.70 -6.30
CA ASP A 154 5.80 -0.37 -5.85
C ASP A 154 4.87 -0.40 -4.64
N ALA A 155 4.07 -1.46 -4.56
CA ALA A 155 3.22 -1.75 -3.42
C ALA A 155 3.35 -3.23 -3.04
N LEU A 156 3.25 -3.50 -1.75
CA LEU A 156 3.09 -4.84 -1.18
C LEU A 156 1.73 -4.91 -0.51
N TRP A 157 1.00 -6.00 -0.75
CA TRP A 157 -0.32 -6.23 -0.18
C TRP A 157 -0.24 -7.35 0.83
N TYR A 158 -0.76 -7.10 2.04
CA TYR A 158 -0.86 -8.09 3.08
C TYR A 158 -2.32 -8.29 3.48
N ALA A 159 -2.78 -9.54 3.51
CA ALA A 159 -4.11 -9.93 4.01
C ALA A 159 -4.08 -10.14 5.52
N PRO A 160 -5.12 -9.76 6.28
CA PRO A 160 -5.20 -10.12 7.70
C PRO A 160 -5.43 -11.63 7.85
N ASP A 161 -5.15 -12.16 9.04
CA ASP A 161 -5.59 -13.51 9.38
C ASP A 161 -7.12 -13.63 9.16
N PRO A 162 -7.63 -14.71 8.52
CA PRO A 162 -9.07 -14.91 8.33
C PRO A 162 -9.90 -14.90 9.63
N ARG A 163 -9.26 -15.02 10.79
CA ARG A 163 -9.89 -15.00 12.12
C ARG A 163 -9.80 -13.62 12.80
N ALA A 164 -9.27 -12.61 12.13
CA ALA A 164 -9.27 -11.24 12.64
C ALA A 164 -10.70 -10.77 12.98
N THR A 165 -10.86 -10.13 14.13
CA THR A 165 -12.18 -9.74 14.64
C THR A 165 -12.67 -8.38 14.13
N ASN A 166 -11.76 -7.51 13.69
CA ASN A 166 -12.11 -6.21 13.11
C ASN A 166 -11.16 -5.82 11.95
N PRO A 167 -11.10 -6.65 10.89
CA PRO A 167 -10.14 -6.42 9.81
C PRO A 167 -10.41 -5.14 9.03
N ALA A 168 -11.62 -4.57 9.11
CA ALA A 168 -11.99 -3.35 8.37
C ALA A 168 -11.63 -2.04 9.10
N ASP A 169 -11.04 -2.10 10.30
CA ASP A 169 -10.67 -0.89 11.06
C ASP A 169 -9.39 -0.26 10.47
N PRO A 170 -9.47 0.95 9.88
CA PRO A 170 -8.30 1.59 9.29
C PRO A 170 -7.25 2.03 10.32
N HIS A 171 -7.63 2.19 11.59
CA HIS A 171 -6.78 2.77 12.62
C HIS A 171 -6.16 1.72 13.56
N ASN A 172 -6.79 0.56 13.70
CA ASN A 172 -6.30 -0.50 14.58
C ASN A 172 -5.82 -1.72 13.79
N PRO A 173 -4.54 -2.13 13.95
CA PRO A 173 -4.02 -3.27 13.21
C PRO A 173 -4.64 -4.60 13.66
N SER A 174 -5.01 -5.42 12.69
CA SER A 174 -5.46 -6.80 12.83
C SER A 174 -4.33 -7.80 12.58
N PHE A 175 -3.21 -7.66 13.29
CA PHE A 175 -2.10 -8.62 13.18
C PHE A 175 -2.54 -10.07 13.53
N PRO A 176 -1.93 -11.10 12.91
CA PRO A 176 -0.90 -11.01 11.88
C PRO A 176 -1.47 -10.69 10.49
N TYR A 177 -0.63 -10.09 9.64
CA TYR A 177 -0.90 -9.97 8.21
C TYR A 177 0.04 -10.84 7.39
N HIS A 178 -0.44 -11.47 6.33
CA HIS A 178 0.32 -12.34 5.44
C HIS A 178 0.40 -11.75 4.04
N LEU A 179 1.57 -11.82 3.41
CA LEU A 179 1.76 -11.32 2.05
C LEU A 179 0.78 -12.00 1.09
N ALA A 180 -0.11 -11.20 0.51
CA ALA A 180 -1.10 -11.63 -0.47
C ALA A 180 -0.61 -11.39 -1.90
N GLY A 181 0.20 -10.36 -2.12
CA GLY A 181 0.65 -9.99 -3.46
C GLY A 181 1.47 -8.71 -3.48
N TRP A 182 1.73 -8.20 -4.68
CA TRP A 182 2.43 -6.94 -4.89
C TRP A 182 2.00 -6.28 -6.20
N SER A 183 2.32 -4.99 -6.37
CA SER A 183 1.98 -4.24 -7.57
C SER A 183 3.17 -3.57 -8.21
N TYR A 184 3.02 -3.32 -9.50
CA TYR A 184 3.85 -2.39 -10.26
C TYR A 184 2.97 -1.26 -10.79
N SER A 185 3.52 -0.05 -10.79
CA SER A 185 2.85 1.13 -11.32
C SER A 185 3.75 1.95 -12.23
N ALA A 186 3.11 2.69 -13.12
CA ALA A 186 3.72 3.68 -13.98
C ALA A 186 2.76 4.85 -14.19
N ASP A 187 3.30 5.99 -14.62
CA ASP A 187 2.48 7.14 -14.99
C ASP A 187 1.50 6.75 -16.11
N TYR A 188 0.25 7.17 -15.98
CA TYR A 188 -0.76 6.82 -16.96
C TYR A 188 -0.57 7.59 -18.27
N ASN A 189 -0.61 6.84 -19.37
CA ASN A 189 -0.65 7.35 -20.73
C ASN A 189 -1.64 6.50 -21.53
N LEU A 190 -2.71 7.10 -22.02
CA LEU A 190 -3.74 6.39 -22.78
C LEU A 190 -3.16 5.64 -24.00
N ALA A 191 -2.19 6.24 -24.68
CA ALA A 191 -1.62 5.70 -25.91
C ALA A 191 -0.67 4.50 -25.67
N GLN A 192 -0.13 4.34 -24.46
CA GLN A 192 0.92 3.36 -24.18
C GLN A 192 0.75 2.77 -22.79
N TYR A 193 0.65 1.44 -22.72
CA TYR A 193 0.73 0.71 -21.46
C TYR A 193 2.21 0.39 -21.12
N PRO A 194 2.54 0.12 -19.85
CA PRO A 194 3.93 -0.11 -19.46
C PRO A 194 4.43 -1.48 -19.93
N VAL A 195 5.62 -1.51 -20.53
CA VAL A 195 6.27 -2.74 -21.06
C VAL A 195 7.62 -3.05 -20.40
N ASP A 196 8.12 -2.09 -19.63
CA ASP A 196 9.39 -2.11 -18.92
C ASP A 196 9.24 -2.27 -17.40
N ARG A 197 7.99 -2.43 -16.92
CA ARG A 197 7.65 -2.60 -15.50
C ARG A 197 7.13 -4.00 -15.21
N GLY A 198 7.50 -4.54 -14.06
CA GLY A 198 7.08 -5.87 -13.61
C GLY A 198 7.77 -7.04 -14.34
N PRO A 199 7.27 -8.28 -14.16
CA PRO A 199 7.77 -9.44 -14.88
C PRO A 199 7.66 -9.29 -16.40
N ALA A 200 8.54 -10.00 -17.11
CA ALA A 200 8.33 -10.23 -18.54
C ALA A 200 6.96 -10.91 -18.77
N CYS A 201 6.41 -10.78 -19.97
CA CYS A 201 5.12 -11.39 -20.37
C CYS A 201 3.86 -10.79 -19.74
N LEU A 202 3.95 -9.63 -19.09
CA LEU A 202 2.77 -8.79 -18.88
C LEU A 202 2.29 -8.22 -20.21
N THR A 203 0.98 -8.27 -20.41
CA THR A 203 0.26 -7.77 -21.59
C THR A 203 -0.60 -6.58 -21.19
N ARG A 204 -1.15 -5.85 -22.16
CA ARG A 204 -2.07 -4.72 -21.87
C ARG A 204 -3.20 -5.13 -20.91
N ASP A 205 -3.74 -6.34 -21.06
CA ASP A 205 -4.87 -6.81 -20.27
C ASP A 205 -4.52 -7.05 -18.80
N ASP A 206 -3.23 -7.10 -18.46
CA ASP A 206 -2.73 -7.19 -17.09
C ASP A 206 -2.66 -5.84 -16.38
N TRP A 207 -2.91 -4.75 -17.09
CA TRP A 207 -2.87 -3.41 -16.55
C TRP A 207 -4.27 -2.83 -16.42
N LEU A 208 -4.52 -2.17 -15.30
CA LEU A 208 -5.64 -1.27 -15.09
C LEU A 208 -5.16 0.17 -14.96
N VAL A 209 -6.11 1.08 -15.08
CA VAL A 209 -5.90 2.46 -14.67
C VAL A 209 -6.38 2.60 -13.24
N HIS A 210 -5.46 2.90 -12.32
CA HIS A 210 -5.80 3.48 -11.02
C HIS A 210 -6.20 4.93 -11.26
N GLU A 211 -7.44 5.25 -10.94
CA GLU A 211 -8.05 6.56 -11.09
C GLU A 211 -7.31 7.59 -10.23
N ARG A 212 -7.34 8.85 -10.68
CA ARG A 212 -6.86 10.01 -9.92
C ARG A 212 -7.72 10.18 -8.67
N GLY A 213 -7.10 10.64 -7.59
CA GLY A 213 -7.85 10.93 -6.38
C GLY A 213 -6.99 11.30 -5.20
N ILE A 214 -7.59 11.17 -4.02
CA ILE A 214 -7.04 11.56 -2.73
C ILE A 214 -7.02 10.34 -1.82
N HIS A 215 -5.85 10.00 -1.29
CA HIS A 215 -5.71 9.17 -0.09
C HIS A 215 -6.04 10.04 1.12
N ASP A 216 -7.29 10.00 1.57
CA ASP A 216 -7.82 10.88 2.61
C ASP A 216 -7.23 10.53 3.98
N ALA A 217 -6.59 11.50 4.63
CA ALA A 217 -5.89 11.27 5.89
C ALA A 217 -6.86 11.08 7.07
N ALA A 218 -8.11 11.57 6.96
CA ALA A 218 -9.11 11.43 8.01
C ALA A 218 -9.70 10.01 8.05
N THR A 219 -10.13 9.51 6.89
CA THR A 219 -10.75 8.18 6.77
C THR A 219 -9.77 7.06 6.46
N LEU A 220 -8.56 7.40 5.98
CA LEU A 220 -7.59 6.47 5.40
C LEU A 220 -8.17 5.68 4.20
N GLY A 221 -9.22 6.22 3.59
CA GLY A 221 -9.82 5.71 2.36
C GLY A 221 -9.23 6.34 1.10
N PHE A 222 -9.81 6.00 -0.04
CA PHE A 222 -9.52 6.65 -1.32
C PHE A 222 -10.76 7.35 -1.86
N ILE A 223 -10.60 8.62 -2.24
CA ILE A 223 -11.65 9.46 -2.81
C ILE A 223 -11.31 9.75 -4.27
N PRO A 224 -12.06 9.19 -5.22
CA PRO A 224 -11.81 9.39 -6.65
C PRO A 224 -12.17 10.81 -7.07
N GLU A 225 -11.26 11.43 -7.79
CA GLU A 225 -11.44 12.76 -8.37
C GLU A 225 -11.19 12.65 -9.88
N PRO A 226 -12.09 11.99 -10.64
CA PRO A 226 -11.91 11.84 -12.08
C PRO A 226 -11.92 13.22 -12.76
N PRO A 227 -11.04 13.45 -13.75
CA PRO A 227 -11.11 14.65 -14.58
C PRO A 227 -12.42 14.71 -15.38
N ALA A 228 -12.82 15.92 -15.77
CA ALA A 228 -13.91 16.09 -16.73
C ALA A 228 -13.41 15.68 -18.13
N GLU A 229 -14.06 14.70 -18.73
CA GLU A 229 -13.63 14.09 -19.99
C GLU A 229 -14.82 13.61 -20.84
N GLU A 230 -14.61 13.50 -22.15
CA GLU A 230 -15.64 13.02 -23.10
C GLU A 230 -15.86 11.51 -22.96
N PHE A 231 -14.80 10.77 -22.58
CA PHE A 231 -14.87 9.34 -22.27
C PHE A 231 -13.87 8.99 -21.17
N LYS A 232 -14.16 7.91 -20.42
CA LYS A 232 -13.35 7.50 -19.26
C LYS A 232 -11.91 7.15 -19.67
N GLY A 233 -10.92 7.82 -19.10
CA GLY A 233 -9.51 7.58 -19.37
C GLY A 233 -8.90 8.44 -20.49
N GLN A 234 -9.65 9.40 -21.05
CA GLN A 234 -9.14 10.34 -22.06
C GLN A 234 -8.04 11.23 -21.49
N ASP A 235 -8.27 11.80 -20.30
CA ASP A 235 -7.32 12.72 -19.66
C ASP A 235 -6.34 11.93 -18.75
N PRO A 236 -5.04 12.24 -18.74
CA PRO A 236 -4.11 11.59 -17.81
C PRO A 236 -4.36 11.92 -16.33
N GLY A 237 -5.22 12.88 -16.00
CA GLY A 237 -5.53 13.30 -14.64
C GLY A 237 -4.37 14.05 -13.98
N ASN A 238 -3.53 14.74 -14.76
CA ASN A 238 -2.35 15.45 -14.23
C ASN A 238 -2.67 16.85 -13.68
N ALA A 239 -3.88 17.36 -13.93
CA ALA A 239 -4.31 18.62 -13.37
C ALA A 239 -4.38 18.53 -11.83
N PRO A 240 -3.92 19.56 -11.08
CA PRO A 240 -4.08 19.60 -9.63
C PRO A 240 -5.54 19.43 -9.21
N ILE A 241 -5.78 18.74 -8.09
CA ILE A 241 -7.11 18.63 -7.48
C ILE A 241 -7.52 20.00 -6.93
N ASP A 242 -8.81 20.31 -7.03
CA ASP A 242 -9.36 21.59 -6.58
C ASP A 242 -9.02 21.84 -5.09
N PRO A 243 -8.52 23.02 -4.71
CA PRO A 243 -8.17 23.32 -3.33
C PRO A 243 -9.30 23.17 -2.32
N TRP A 244 -10.56 23.40 -2.73
CA TRP A 244 -11.73 23.20 -1.88
C TRP A 244 -11.98 21.71 -1.61
N GLU A 245 -11.76 20.84 -2.58
CA GLU A 245 -11.82 19.39 -2.35
C GLU A 245 -10.70 18.93 -1.40
N LEU A 246 -9.48 19.45 -1.56
CA LEU A 246 -8.38 19.16 -0.61
C LEU A 246 -8.62 19.70 0.80
N PHE A 247 -9.42 20.76 0.94
CA PHE A 247 -9.84 21.26 2.24
C PHE A 247 -10.87 20.34 2.91
N GLN A 248 -11.82 19.80 2.15
CA GLN A 248 -12.81 18.84 2.65
C GLN A 248 -12.22 17.46 2.92
N HIS A 249 -11.24 17.06 2.11
CA HIS A 249 -10.59 15.76 2.09
C HIS A 249 -9.07 15.94 2.18
N PRO A 250 -8.54 16.29 3.36
CA PRO A 250 -7.12 16.51 3.54
C PRO A 250 -6.39 15.18 3.35
N GLY A 251 -5.47 15.11 2.39
CA GLY A 251 -4.82 13.85 2.06
C GLY A 251 -3.71 13.96 1.03
N VAL A 252 -3.26 12.80 0.56
CA VAL A 252 -2.25 12.70 -0.51
C VAL A 252 -2.95 12.56 -1.85
N THR A 253 -2.73 13.51 -2.74
CA THR A 253 -3.24 13.44 -4.10
C THR A 253 -2.33 12.56 -4.96
N HIS A 254 -2.90 11.81 -5.89
CA HIS A 254 -2.12 11.25 -6.99
C HIS A 254 -2.89 11.31 -8.32
N ASN A 255 -2.13 11.37 -9.41
CA ASN A 255 -2.66 11.35 -10.78
C ASN A 255 -3.08 9.93 -11.17
N ARG A 256 -3.70 9.75 -12.34
CA ARG A 256 -3.96 8.40 -12.85
C ARG A 256 -2.66 7.63 -13.01
N LEU A 257 -2.68 6.35 -12.67
CA LEU A 257 -1.54 5.45 -12.83
C LEU A 257 -1.96 4.23 -13.62
N TRP A 258 -1.07 3.74 -14.48
CA TRP A 258 -1.12 2.34 -14.85
C TRP A 258 -0.75 1.50 -13.63
N MET A 259 -1.52 0.46 -13.34
CA MET A 259 -1.26 -0.46 -12.23
C MET A 259 -1.52 -1.90 -12.65
N THR A 260 -0.63 -2.80 -12.22
CA THR A 260 -0.80 -4.24 -12.34
C THR A 260 -0.55 -4.88 -10.98
N ASP A 261 -1.44 -5.79 -10.58
CA ASP A 261 -1.36 -6.50 -9.29
C ASP A 261 -1.11 -7.98 -9.55
N LEU A 262 -0.14 -8.51 -8.82
CA LEU A 262 0.24 -9.92 -8.85
C LEU A 262 -0.07 -10.56 -7.51
N TRP A 263 -0.97 -11.54 -7.52
CA TRP A 263 -1.43 -12.24 -6.31
C TRP A 263 -0.77 -13.60 -6.16
N LEU A 264 -0.39 -13.91 -4.92
CA LEU A 264 0.07 -15.22 -4.50
C LEU A 264 -1.12 -16.16 -4.27
N GLY A 265 -1.21 -17.21 -5.06
CA GLY A 265 -2.15 -18.30 -4.84
C GLY A 265 -1.69 -19.24 -3.71
N ALA A 266 -2.62 -20.06 -3.20
CA ALA A 266 -2.36 -21.00 -2.10
C ALA A 266 -1.24 -22.03 -2.38
N ASN A 267 -1.02 -22.38 -3.64
CA ASN A 267 0.07 -23.27 -4.08
C ASN A 267 1.38 -22.52 -4.41
N GLY A 268 1.45 -21.22 -4.09
CA GLY A 268 2.57 -20.35 -4.45
C GLY A 268 2.61 -19.97 -5.93
N SER A 269 1.58 -20.28 -6.72
CA SER A 269 1.45 -19.68 -8.04
C SER A 269 1.28 -18.17 -7.93
N VAL A 270 1.65 -17.46 -8.98
CA VAL A 270 1.36 -16.03 -9.11
C VAL A 270 0.42 -15.86 -10.30
N ALA A 271 -0.59 -15.04 -10.12
CA ALA A 271 -1.51 -14.65 -11.19
C ALA A 271 -1.69 -13.13 -11.18
N SER A 272 -1.84 -12.55 -12.37
CA SER A 272 -2.32 -11.18 -12.48
C SER A 272 -3.82 -11.17 -12.26
N SER A 273 -4.28 -10.14 -11.57
CA SER A 273 -5.62 -10.10 -11.01
C SER A 273 -6.71 -9.69 -11.98
N PHE A 274 -6.34 -9.12 -13.13
CA PHE A 274 -7.24 -8.31 -13.93
C PHE A 274 -7.77 -9.01 -15.19
N THR A 275 -7.78 -10.33 -15.21
CA THR A 275 -8.37 -11.08 -16.34
C THR A 275 -9.90 -11.02 -16.24
N ASP A 276 -10.49 -10.05 -16.95
CA ASP A 276 -11.92 -9.71 -17.08
C ASP A 276 -12.60 -9.12 -15.82
N PRO A 277 -13.33 -8.01 -15.96
CA PRO A 277 -13.58 -7.12 -14.84
C PRO A 277 -14.62 -7.80 -13.96
N TYR A 278 -14.38 -7.83 -12.64
CA TYR A 278 -15.38 -8.20 -11.63
C TYR A 278 -15.55 -9.69 -11.28
N GLU A 279 -14.87 -10.63 -11.94
CA GLU A 279 -14.80 -12.01 -11.41
C GLU A 279 -13.69 -12.10 -10.35
N SER A 280 -14.10 -11.73 -9.13
CA SER A 280 -13.50 -12.07 -7.83
C SER A 280 -12.03 -12.51 -7.86
N ILE A 281 -11.12 -11.58 -7.58
CA ILE A 281 -10.03 -11.92 -6.66
C ILE A 281 -10.74 -12.43 -5.40
N GLN A 282 -10.41 -13.61 -4.88
CA GLN A 282 -11.01 -14.07 -3.61
C GLN A 282 -10.83 -12.99 -2.55
N GLY A 283 -11.93 -12.37 -2.14
CA GLY A 283 -11.90 -11.19 -1.28
C GLY A 283 -12.49 -9.96 -1.96
N VAL A 284 -12.02 -9.54 -3.12
CA VAL A 284 -12.33 -8.22 -3.70
C VAL A 284 -13.74 -8.13 -4.31
N ASP A 285 -14.48 -7.09 -3.92
CA ASP A 285 -15.84 -6.73 -4.35
C ASP A 285 -15.80 -6.23 -5.79
N PRO A 286 -16.72 -6.71 -6.64
CA PRO A 286 -16.90 -6.20 -8.00
C PRO A 286 -17.18 -4.68 -8.07
N HIS A 287 -17.56 -4.01 -6.99
CA HIS A 287 -17.71 -2.56 -6.89
C HIS A 287 -16.39 -1.78 -6.66
N TYR A 288 -15.22 -2.44 -6.66
CA TYR A 288 -13.88 -1.81 -6.80
C TYR A 288 -13.73 -0.91 -8.06
N GLY A 289 -14.74 -0.86 -8.93
CA GLY A 289 -14.77 -0.16 -10.21
C GLY A 289 -14.85 1.38 -10.18
N SER A 290 -14.90 2.03 -9.01
CA SER A 290 -14.75 3.49 -8.96
C SER A 290 -13.30 3.94 -9.06
N TRP A 291 -12.35 3.14 -8.54
CA TRP A 291 -10.94 3.53 -8.41
C TRP A 291 -10.07 2.86 -9.46
N TYR A 292 -10.51 1.73 -10.00
CA TYR A 292 -9.86 1.08 -11.11
C TYR A 292 -10.82 0.94 -12.29
N PHE A 293 -10.29 1.08 -13.50
CA PHE A 293 -11.05 0.78 -14.70
C PHE A 293 -10.16 0.14 -15.77
N LYS A 294 -10.80 -0.64 -16.65
CA LYS A 294 -10.17 -1.12 -17.87
C LYS A 294 -9.99 0.08 -18.80
N PRO A 295 -8.77 0.32 -19.31
CA PRO A 295 -8.58 1.38 -20.28
C PRO A 295 -9.45 1.10 -21.53
N PRO A 296 -9.86 2.14 -22.28
CA PRO A 296 -10.50 1.92 -23.57
C PRO A 296 -9.66 0.99 -24.44
N ALA A 297 -10.31 0.17 -25.28
CA ALA A 297 -9.60 -0.52 -26.35
C ALA A 297 -8.81 0.53 -27.15
N ALA A 298 -7.55 0.24 -27.47
CA ALA A 298 -6.79 1.12 -28.33
C ALA A 298 -7.56 1.26 -29.67
N PRO A 299 -7.74 2.48 -30.20
CA PRO A 299 -8.42 2.69 -31.47
C PRO A 299 -7.70 1.98 -32.63
#